data_AF-A0A1G6UHG9-F1
#
_entry.id   AF-A0A1G6UHG9-F1
#
_cell.length_a   1.000
_cell.length_b   1.000
_cell.length_c   1.000
_cell.angle_alpha   90.00
_cell.angle_beta   90.00
_cell.angle_gamma   90.00
#
_symmetry.space_group_name_H-M   'P 1'
#
loop_
_entity.id
_entity.type
_entity.pdbx_description
1 polymer ?
#
loop_
_entity_poly.entity_id
_entity_poly.type
_entity_poly.pdbx_seq_one_letter_code
_entity_poly.pdbx_strand_id
1 'polypeptide(L)'
;MLFSGDLVENRCGVYAGNGYLRAWSKTLAKLRGLDADVLLPGRGVALSGSEQVEQAINGTQRFVDTVLDCVSAAIARGAPLKECYFQTLETMNPVFGD
;
A
#
# COMPACT_ATOMS: atom_id res chain seq x y z
N MET A 1 -6.70 19.47 5.96
CA MET A 1 -6.50 18.94 4.59
C MET A 1 -5.04 18.51 4.45
N LEU A 2 -4.81 17.29 3.97
CA LEU A 2 -3.51 16.64 3.86
C LEU A 2 -3.18 16.31 2.39
N PHE A 3 -1.94 16.54 1.98
CA PHE A 3 -1.42 16.11 0.67
C PHE A 3 -0.40 15.02 0.92
N SER A 4 -0.66 13.82 0.43
CA SER A 4 0.15 12.63 0.77
C SER A 4 1.22 12.29 -0.27
N GLY A 5 1.17 12.93 -1.46
CA GLY A 5 1.98 12.51 -2.60
C GLY A 5 1.75 11.02 -2.91
N ASP A 6 2.79 10.34 -3.38
CA ASP A 6 2.69 8.93 -3.80
C ASP A 6 2.61 7.92 -2.62
N LEU A 7 2.42 8.40 -1.39
CA LEU A 7 2.30 7.53 -0.22
C LEU A 7 0.92 6.87 -0.11
N VAL A 8 -0.14 7.54 -0.57
CA VAL A 8 -1.52 7.02 -0.52
C VAL A 8 -2.09 7.08 -1.92
N GLU A 9 -2.67 5.96 -2.32
CA GLU A 9 -3.24 5.77 -3.66
C GLU A 9 -4.68 5.28 -3.50
N ASN A 10 -5.61 5.89 -4.23
CA ASN A 10 -7.03 5.59 -4.09
C ASN A 10 -7.61 5.00 -5.39
N ARG A 11 -8.03 3.73 -5.36
CA ARG A 11 -8.55 2.97 -6.52
C ARG A 11 -7.62 3.03 -7.74
N CYS A 12 -6.31 2.92 -7.49
CA CYS A 12 -5.29 2.82 -8.51
C CYS A 12 -4.10 2.02 -7.98
N GLY A 13 -3.23 1.56 -8.89
CA GLY A 13 -2.05 0.79 -8.51
C GLY A 13 -1.06 1.59 -7.67
N VAL A 14 -0.55 0.98 -6.59
CA VAL A 14 0.41 1.60 -5.68
C VAL A 14 1.74 1.87 -6.38
N TYR A 15 2.13 3.13 -6.51
CA TYR A 15 3.39 3.51 -7.15
C TYR A 15 4.54 3.59 -6.13
N ALA A 16 5.34 2.54 -6.04
CA ALA A 16 6.46 2.43 -5.11
C ALA A 16 7.81 2.94 -5.67
N GLY A 17 7.82 4.06 -6.42
CA GLY A 17 9.01 4.55 -7.14
C GLY A 17 10.20 4.94 -6.27
N ASN A 18 9.99 5.21 -4.97
CA ASN A 18 11.07 5.57 -4.03
C ASN A 18 11.90 4.36 -3.55
N GLY A 19 11.41 3.13 -3.73
CA GLY A 19 12.10 1.89 -3.33
C GLY A 19 12.20 1.60 -1.82
N TYR A 20 11.63 2.45 -0.95
CA TYR A 20 11.76 2.31 0.52
C TYR A 20 10.64 1.49 1.18
N LEU A 21 10.10 0.47 0.50
CA LEU A 21 8.89 -0.26 0.91
C LEU A 21 8.90 -0.70 2.39
N ARG A 22 10.03 -1.19 2.91
CA ARG A 22 10.13 -1.62 4.32
C ARG A 22 9.86 -0.51 5.35
N ALA A 23 10.07 0.75 4.97
CA ALA A 23 9.79 1.90 5.83
C ALA A 23 8.36 2.43 5.68
N TRP A 24 7.63 2.02 4.63
CA TRP A 24 6.32 2.60 4.32
C TRP A 24 5.27 2.34 5.40
N SER A 25 5.20 1.12 5.95
CA SER A 25 4.23 0.81 7.01
C SER A 25 4.33 1.79 8.19
N LYS A 26 5.56 2.10 8.63
CA LYS A 26 5.81 3.11 9.68
C LYS A 26 5.47 4.53 9.23
N THR A 27 5.74 4.87 7.99
CA THR A 27 5.42 6.20 7.42
C THR A 27 3.91 6.41 7.30
N LEU A 28 3.17 5.40 6.83
CA LEU A 28 1.72 5.40 6.72
C LEU A 28 1.05 5.47 8.10
N ALA A 29 1.59 4.76 9.10
CA ALA A 29 1.12 4.89 10.48
C ALA A 29 1.29 6.32 11.03
N LYS A 30 2.41 6.99 10.72
CA LYS A 30 2.61 8.41 11.07
C LYS A 30 1.64 9.33 10.32
N LEU A 31 1.41 9.08 9.03
CA LEU A 31 0.47 9.84 8.20
C LEU A 31 -0.95 9.73 8.75
N ARG A 32 -1.38 8.52 9.16
CA ARG A 32 -2.67 8.28 9.82
C ARG A 32 -2.81 9.05 11.13
N GLY A 33 -1.73 9.14 11.90
CA GLY A 33 -1.70 9.91 13.16
C GLY A 33 -1.87 11.42 13.00
N LEU A 34 -1.93 11.96 11.77
CA LEU A 34 -2.24 13.36 11.51
C LEU A 34 -3.75 13.65 11.52
N ASP A 35 -4.60 12.63 11.60
CA ASP A 35 -6.06 12.73 11.80
C ASP A 35 -6.74 13.72 10.83
N ALA A 36 -6.52 13.53 9.53
CA ALA A 36 -7.01 14.45 8.51
C ALA A 36 -8.44 14.10 8.06
N ASP A 37 -9.32 15.11 7.99
CA ASP A 37 -10.67 14.96 7.42
C ASP A 37 -10.71 14.97 5.89
N VAL A 38 -9.66 15.48 5.24
CA VAL A 38 -9.57 15.56 3.78
C VAL A 38 -8.15 15.21 3.35
N LEU A 39 -8.02 14.29 2.39
CA LEU A 39 -6.74 13.85 1.84
C LEU A 39 -6.75 13.94 0.32
N LEU A 40 -5.75 14.61 -0.25
CA LEU A 40 -5.40 14.49 -1.67
C LEU A 40 -4.30 13.43 -1.84
N PRO A 41 -4.60 12.31 -2.51
CA PRO A 41 -3.62 11.29 -2.85
C PRO A 41 -2.74 11.73 -4.03
N GLY A 42 -1.60 11.06 -4.22
CA GLY A 42 -0.77 11.25 -5.41
C GLY A 42 -1.54 10.90 -6.69
N ARG A 43 -2.34 9.83 -6.64
CA ARG A 43 -3.23 9.41 -7.72
C ARG A 43 -4.58 8.91 -7.17
N GLY A 44 -5.60 9.03 -8.01
CA GLY A 44 -6.98 8.72 -7.66
C GLY A 44 -7.77 9.95 -7.21
N VAL A 45 -8.97 9.72 -6.68
CA VAL A 45 -9.87 10.81 -6.28
C VAL A 45 -9.55 11.30 -4.86
N ALA A 46 -9.76 12.60 -4.63
CA ALA A 46 -9.68 13.20 -3.30
C ALA A 46 -10.66 12.52 -2.34
N LEU A 47 -10.23 12.35 -1.10
CA LEU A 47 -10.99 11.70 -0.03
C LEU A 47 -11.53 12.75 0.93
N SER A 48 -12.78 12.58 1.36
CA SER A 48 -13.43 13.48 2.30
C SER A 48 -14.12 12.67 3.40
N GLY A 49 -13.94 13.11 4.65
CA GLY A 49 -14.31 12.39 5.85
C GLY A 49 -13.19 11.49 6.36
N SER A 50 -12.98 11.49 7.67
CA SER A 50 -11.94 10.72 8.36
C SER A 50 -11.98 9.23 8.03
N GLU A 51 -13.17 8.63 7.88
CA GLU A 51 -13.34 7.23 7.51
C GLU A 51 -12.73 6.91 6.13
N GLN A 52 -13.00 7.73 5.12
CA GLN A 52 -12.45 7.52 3.77
C GLN A 52 -10.93 7.69 3.74
N VAL A 53 -10.42 8.67 4.50
CA VAL A 53 -8.98 8.90 4.66
C VAL A 53 -8.32 7.70 5.31
N GLU A 54 -8.90 7.19 6.39
CA GLU A 54 -8.39 6.02 7.10
C GLU A 54 -8.42 4.75 6.22
N GLN A 55 -9.51 4.53 5.49
CA GLN A 55 -9.64 3.39 4.57
C GLN A 55 -8.55 3.41 3.48
N ALA A 56 -8.25 4.56 2.89
CA ALA A 56 -7.23 4.65 1.84
C ALA A 56 -5.81 4.43 2.38
N ILE A 57 -5.49 5.01 3.55
CA ILE A 57 -4.20 4.80 4.21
C ILE A 57 -4.02 3.32 4.58
N ASN A 58 -5.03 2.72 5.21
CA ASN A 58 -5.00 1.31 5.60
C ASN A 58 -4.93 0.39 4.37
N GLY A 59 -5.64 0.70 3.30
CA GLY A 59 -5.58 -0.05 2.04
C GLY A 59 -4.18 -0.03 1.42
N THR A 60 -3.57 1.14 1.35
CA THR A 60 -2.19 1.28 0.82
C THR A 60 -1.18 0.55 1.71
N GLN A 61 -1.31 0.66 3.03
CA GLN A 61 -0.45 -0.05 3.98
C GLN A 61 -0.58 -1.56 3.84
N ARG A 62 -1.82 -2.07 3.80
CA ARG A 62 -2.10 -3.50 3.62
C ARG A 62 -1.52 -4.03 2.32
N PHE A 63 -1.62 -3.28 1.22
CA PHE A 63 -1.03 -3.66 -0.07
C PHE A 63 0.49 -3.85 0.07
N VAL A 64 1.19 -2.86 0.61
CA VAL A 64 2.66 -2.90 0.75
C VAL A 64 3.11 -4.01 1.68
N ASP A 65 2.46 -4.15 2.84
CA ASP A 65 2.81 -5.16 3.83
C ASP A 65 2.57 -6.57 3.26
N THR A 66 1.47 -6.80 2.54
CA THR A 66 1.18 -8.10 1.89
C THR A 66 2.25 -8.47 0.86
N VAL A 67 2.65 -7.54 0.00
CA VAL A 67 3.73 -7.78 -0.99
C VAL A 67 5.04 -8.10 -0.29
N LEU A 68 5.42 -7.33 0.73
CA LEU A 68 6.66 -7.54 1.46
C LEU A 68 6.67 -8.89 2.19
N ASP A 69 5.55 -9.31 2.76
CA ASP A 69 5.42 -10.59 3.46
C ASP A 69 5.53 -11.76 2.48
N CYS A 70 4.80 -11.74 1.36
CA CYS A 70 4.88 -12.77 0.32
C CYS A 70 6.30 -12.92 -0.22
N VAL A 71 6.94 -11.80 -0.59
CA VAL A 71 8.29 -11.79 -1.17
C VAL A 71 9.33 -12.20 -0.13
N SER A 72 9.22 -11.73 1.12
CA SER A 72 10.15 -12.11 2.18
C SER A 72 10.07 -13.61 2.48
N ALA A 73 8.86 -14.17 2.50
CA ALA A 73 8.66 -15.61 2.70
C ALA A 73 9.21 -16.44 1.53
N ALA A 74 9.05 -15.98 0.28
CA ALA A 74 9.62 -16.64 -0.89
C ALA A 74 11.16 -16.61 -0.88
N ILE A 75 11.76 -15.48 -0.54
CA ILE A 75 13.22 -15.33 -0.38
C ILE A 75 13.75 -16.27 0.71
N ALA A 76 13.08 -16.33 1.87
CA ALA A 76 13.48 -17.19 2.98
C ALA A 76 13.51 -18.68 2.61
N ARG A 77 12.70 -19.10 1.64
CA ARG A 77 12.67 -20.48 1.11
C ARG A 77 13.59 -20.70 -0.09
N GLY A 78 14.26 -19.67 -0.59
CA GLY A 78 15.09 -19.75 -1.80
C GLY A 78 14.29 -19.97 -3.10
N ALA A 79 13.03 -19.53 -3.14
CA ALA A 79 12.17 -19.71 -4.32
C ALA A 79 12.67 -18.89 -5.52
N PRO A 80 12.55 -19.40 -6.76
CA PRO A 80 12.90 -18.66 -7.96
C PRO A 80 11.95 -17.48 -8.18
N LEU A 81 12.44 -16.42 -8.86
CA LEU A 81 11.68 -15.18 -9.09
C LEU A 81 10.29 -15.41 -9.70
N LYS A 82 10.18 -16.31 -10.67
CA LYS A 82 8.91 -16.63 -11.34
C LYS A 82 7.89 -17.21 -10.37
N GLU A 83 8.31 -18.09 -9.48
CA GLU A 83 7.45 -18.68 -8.46
C GLU A 83 7.03 -17.63 -7.42
N CYS A 84 7.97 -16.82 -6.94
CA CYS A 84 7.70 -15.70 -6.04
C CYS A 84 6.62 -14.76 -6.62
N TYR A 85 6.71 -14.44 -7.91
CA TYR A 85 5.74 -13.60 -8.60
C TYR A 85 4.33 -14.21 -8.61
N PHE A 86 4.18 -15.46 -9.05
CA PHE A 86 2.86 -16.10 -9.14
C PHE A 86 2.23 -16.34 -7.75
N GLN A 87 3.02 -16.73 -6.75
CA GLN A 87 2.54 -16.88 -5.37
C GLN A 87 2.07 -15.54 -4.77
N THR A 88 2.81 -14.46 -5.04
CA THR A 88 2.42 -13.13 -4.61
C THR A 88 1.12 -12.71 -5.31
N LEU A 89 1.01 -12.91 -6.63
CA LEU A 89 -0.23 -12.62 -7.37
C LEU A 89 -1.43 -13.40 -6.85
N GLU A 90 -1.29 -14.69 -6.56
CA GLU A 90 -2.35 -15.52 -6.00
C GLU A 90 -2.87 -14.96 -4.66
N THR A 91 -1.97 -14.40 -3.84
CA THR A 91 -2.33 -13.76 -2.58
C THR A 91 -2.96 -12.38 -2.79
N MET A 92 -2.47 -11.62 -3.77
CA MET A 92 -2.87 -10.23 -4.00
C MET A 92 -4.20 -10.10 -4.75
N ASN A 93 -4.44 -10.93 -5.77
CA ASN A 93 -5.61 -10.81 -6.66
C ASN A 93 -6.96 -10.83 -5.93
N PRO A 94 -7.23 -11.72 -4.95
CA PRO A 94 -8.53 -11.74 -4.27
C PRO A 94 -8.84 -10.48 -3.44
N VAL A 95 -7.82 -9.67 -3.15
CA VAL A 95 -7.94 -8.49 -2.28
C VAL A 95 -7.77 -7.18 -3.04
N PHE A 96 -6.93 -7.18 -4.09
CA PHE A 96 -6.48 -5.98 -4.79
C PHE A 96 -6.64 -6.07 -6.32
N GLY A 97 -7.28 -7.12 -6.85
CA GLY A 97 -7.36 -7.41 -8.28
C GLY A 97 -8.50 -6.72 -9.04
N ASP A 98 -9.30 -5.92 -8.35
CA ASP A 98 -10.46 -5.20 -8.90
C ASP A 98 -10.07 -3.96 -9.72
#